data_AF-A0A958LZE9-F1
#
_entry.id   AF-A0A958LZE9-F1
#
_cell.length_a   1.000
_cell.length_b   1.000
_cell.length_c   1.000
_cell.angle_alpha   90.00
_cell.angle_beta   90.00
_cell.angle_gamma   90.00
#
_symmetry.space_group_name_H-M   'P 1'
#
loop_
_entity.id
_entity.type
_entity.pdbx_description
1 polymer ?
#
loop_
_entity_poly.entity_id
_entity_poly.type
_entity_poly.pdbx_seq_one_letter_code
_entity_poly.pdbx_strand_id
1 'polypeptide(L)'
;MKKEYDLKKLKKRPGPVKVLPETAKIPISIRIDGGELAEIRTEAERLGLPYQTLISSILHRYVAGELVDRSSPDLKKLLKKVI
;
A
#
# COMPACT_ATOMS: atom_id res chain seq x y z
N MET A 1 -34.60 -16.89 21.37
CA MET A 1 -34.45 -15.54 20.76
C MET A 1 -33.79 -14.64 21.79
N LYS A 2 -32.57 -14.13 21.53
CA LYS A 2 -31.92 -13.20 22.48
C LYS A 2 -32.76 -11.91 22.49
N LYS A 3 -33.38 -11.64 23.64
CA LYS A 3 -34.16 -10.43 23.91
C LYS A 3 -33.26 -9.22 23.68
N GLU A 4 -33.83 -8.20 23.05
CA GLU A 4 -33.35 -6.84 22.85
C GLU A 4 -31.88 -6.57 23.27
N TYR A 5 -31.03 -6.26 22.30
CA TYR A 5 -29.73 -5.69 22.61
C TYR A 5 -29.96 -4.28 23.18
N ASP A 6 -29.77 -4.10 24.48
CA ASP A 6 -29.99 -2.81 25.16
C ASP A 6 -28.82 -1.86 24.86
N LEU A 7 -28.90 -1.21 23.69
CA LEU A 7 -27.85 -0.35 23.13
C LEU A 7 -27.45 0.80 24.07
N LYS A 8 -28.32 1.19 25.01
CA LYS A 8 -28.05 2.24 25.99
C LYS A 8 -27.06 1.82 27.09
N LYS A 9 -26.83 0.52 27.28
CA LYS A 9 -25.86 -0.01 28.26
C LYS A 9 -24.45 -0.20 27.70
N LEU A 10 -24.25 0.05 26.41
CA LEU A 10 -22.91 0.07 25.82
C LEU A 10 -22.15 1.29 26.36
N LYS A 11 -21.27 1.06 27.33
CA LYS A 11 -20.30 2.07 27.78
C LYS A 11 -19.47 2.48 26.57
N LYS A 12 -19.49 3.77 26.21
CA LYS A 12 -18.55 4.32 25.22
C LYS A 12 -17.13 3.97 25.68
N ARG A 13 -16.36 3.30 24.84
CA ARG A 13 -14.99 2.89 25.15
C ARG A 13 -14.19 4.13 25.55
N PRO A 14 -13.67 4.23 26.80
CA PRO A 14 -12.84 5.35 27.18
C PRO A 14 -11.47 5.18 26.52
N GLY A 15 -11.12 6.10 25.65
CA GLY A 15 -9.79 6.21 25.05
C GLY A 15 -9.82 6.27 23.52
N PRO A 16 -8.86 6.99 22.90
CA PRO A 16 -8.67 6.94 21.46
C PRO A 16 -8.37 5.51 21.02
N VAL A 17 -8.74 5.16 19.78
CA VAL A 17 -8.35 3.88 19.19
C VAL A 17 -6.83 3.78 19.27
N LYS A 18 -6.31 2.80 20.03
CA LYS A 18 -4.89 2.45 20.03
C LYS A 18 -4.58 1.78 18.71
N VAL A 19 -4.48 2.55 17.63
CA VAL A 19 -3.80 2.11 16.42
C VAL A 19 -2.31 2.09 16.75
N LEU A 20 -1.66 0.94 16.55
CA LEU A 20 -0.21 0.89 16.56
C LEU A 20 0.28 1.89 15.50
N PRO A 21 1.28 2.74 15.79
CA PRO A 21 1.78 3.73 14.84
C PRO A 21 2.19 3.08 13.51
N GLU A 22 2.65 1.84 13.55
CA GLU A 22 3.03 1.00 12.41
C GLU A 22 1.88 0.73 11.41
N THR A 23 0.62 0.82 11.82
CA THR A 23 -0.56 0.52 10.98
C THR A 23 -1.29 1.78 10.51
N ALA A 24 -0.87 2.97 10.97
CA ALA A 24 -1.48 4.22 10.57
C ALA A 24 -1.04 4.62 9.15
N LYS A 25 -1.99 4.99 8.29
CA LYS A 25 -1.68 5.57 6.98
C LYS A 25 -1.16 6.99 7.18
N ILE A 26 0.09 7.23 6.81
CA ILE A 26 0.72 8.56 6.86
C ILE A 26 0.67 9.17 5.45
N PRO A 27 0.05 10.35 5.26
CA PRO A 27 0.08 11.03 3.98
C PRO A 27 1.48 11.58 3.72
N ILE A 28 2.00 11.36 2.51
CA ILE A 28 3.33 11.81 2.08
C ILE A 28 3.18 12.58 0.77
N SER A 29 3.86 13.72 0.65
CA SER A 29 3.97 14.47 -0.61
C SER A 29 5.26 14.11 -1.32
N ILE A 30 5.16 13.66 -2.56
CA ILE A 30 6.30 13.27 -3.39
C ILE A 30 6.24 14.10 -4.68
N ARG A 31 7.40 14.58 -5.16
CA ARG A 31 7.53 15.17 -6.49
C ARG A 31 7.89 14.07 -7.48
N ILE A 32 7.17 14.01 -8.58
CA ILE A 32 7.34 13.04 -9.65
C ILE A 32 7.26 13.78 -10.98
N ASP A 33 7.92 13.24 -12.00
CA ASP A 33 7.85 13.82 -13.33
C ASP A 33 6.45 13.66 -13.92
N GLY A 34 6.00 14.67 -14.67
CA GLY A 34 4.65 14.68 -15.24
C GLY A 34 4.40 13.53 -16.23
N GLY A 35 5.44 13.13 -16.98
CA GLY A 35 5.37 11.98 -17.89
C GLY A 35 5.16 10.66 -17.14
N GLU A 36 5.94 10.42 -16.08
CA GLU A 36 5.80 9.21 -15.24
C GLU A 36 4.41 9.15 -14.59
N LEU A 37 3.90 10.29 -14.10
CA LEU A 37 2.55 10.36 -13.53
C LEU A 37 1.47 10.01 -14.57
N ALA A 38 1.64 10.43 -15.83
CA ALA A 38 0.71 10.10 -16.89
C ALA A 38 0.68 8.60 -17.18
N GLU A 39 1.86 7.97 -17.28
CA GLU A 39 1.97 6.52 -17.49
C GLU A 39 1.35 5.71 -16.34
N ILE A 40 1.66 6.09 -15.09
CA ILE A 40 1.07 5.44 -13.91
C ILE A 40 -0.46 5.58 -13.91
N ARG A 41 -0.99 6.74 -14.32
CA ARG A 41 -2.44 6.94 -14.43
C ARG A 41 -3.06 6.02 -15.47
N THR A 42 -2.47 5.94 -16.67
CA THR A 42 -2.93 5.04 -17.73
C THR A 42 -2.93 3.58 -17.27
N GLU A 43 -1.88 3.15 -16.58
CA GLU A 43 -1.80 1.78 -16.08
C GLU A 43 -2.80 1.52 -14.94
N ALA A 44 -3.02 2.50 -14.06
CA ALA A 44 -4.02 2.41 -13.02
C ALA A 44 -5.44 2.30 -13.60
N GLU A 45 -5.75 3.09 -14.62
CA GLU A 45 -7.01 3.01 -15.36
C GLU A 45 -7.19 1.64 -16.03
N ARG A 46 -6.14 1.10 -16.65
CA ARG A 46 -6.14 -0.24 -17.23
C ARG A 46 -6.45 -1.34 -16.20
N LEU A 47 -5.94 -1.18 -14.97
CA LEU A 47 -6.19 -2.09 -13.86
C LEU A 47 -7.53 -1.82 -13.12
N GLY A 48 -8.24 -0.73 -13.46
CA GLY A 48 -9.47 -0.32 -12.77
C GLY A 48 -9.24 0.18 -11.34
N LEU A 49 -8.05 0.72 -11.05
CA LEU A 49 -7.63 1.18 -9.72
C LEU A 49 -7.31 2.68 -9.73
N PRO A 50 -7.45 3.39 -8.59
CA PRO A 50 -6.90 4.73 -8.46
C PRO A 50 -5.37 4.73 -8.56
N TYR A 51 -4.78 5.72 -9.24
CA TYR A 51 -3.32 5.80 -9.41
C TYR A 51 -2.57 5.89 -8.07
N GLN A 52 -3.15 6.52 -7.04
CA GLN A 52 -2.54 6.56 -5.71
C GLN A 52 -2.48 5.17 -5.07
N THR A 53 -3.52 4.35 -5.29
CA THR A 53 -3.56 2.96 -4.82
C THR A 53 -2.53 2.11 -5.55
N LEU A 54 -2.37 2.31 -6.85
CA LEU A 54 -1.33 1.63 -7.64
C LEU A 54 0.08 1.97 -7.11
N ILE A 55 0.37 3.26 -6.90
CA ILE A 55 1.65 3.71 -6.32
C ILE A 55 1.88 3.07 -4.95
N SER A 56 0.88 3.10 -4.06
CA SER A 56 0.97 2.46 -2.74
C SER A 56 1.25 0.96 -2.86
N SER A 57 0.59 0.25 -3.77
CA SER A 57 0.79 -1.18 -4.00
C SER A 57 2.19 -1.49 -4.52
N ILE A 58 2.74 -0.66 -5.43
CA ILE A 58 4.11 -0.80 -5.92
C ILE A 58 5.10 -0.65 -4.77
N LEU A 59 4.96 0.39 -3.94
CA LEU A 59 5.84 0.60 -2.78
C LEU A 59 5.76 -0.57 -1.79
N HIS A 60 4.56 -1.08 -1.50
CA HIS A 60 4.39 -2.25 -0.63
C HIS A 60 5.08 -3.49 -1.21
N ARG A 61 4.87 -3.79 -2.50
CA ARG A 61 5.50 -4.96 -3.16
C ARG A 61 7.01 -4.83 -3.26
N TYR A 62 7.52 -3.61 -3.43
CA TYR A 62 8.96 -3.33 -3.42
C TYR A 62 9.56 -3.60 -2.05
N VAL A 63 8.96 -3.09 -0.97
CA VAL A 63 9.44 -3.33 0.40
C VAL A 63 9.28 -4.81 0.81
N ALA A 64 8.23 -5.49 0.34
CA ALA A 64 8.02 -6.91 0.57
C ALA A 64 8.99 -7.82 -0.22
N GLY A 65 9.75 -7.27 -1.17
CA GLY A 65 10.69 -8.03 -2.02
C GLY A 65 10.02 -8.80 -3.16
N GLU A 66 8.73 -8.59 -3.40
CA GLU A 66 7.99 -9.23 -4.51
C GLU A 66 8.25 -8.54 -5.85
N LEU A 67 8.60 -7.25 -5.81
CA LEU A 67 8.95 -6.48 -7.00
C LEU A 67 10.48 -6.45 -7.17
N VAL A 68 10.98 -7.34 -8.03
CA VAL A 68 12.40 -7.38 -8.38
C VAL A 68 12.65 -6.40 -9.52
N ASP A 69 13.44 -5.36 -9.25
CA ASP A 69 13.93 -4.47 -10.31
C ASP A 69 14.81 -5.28 -11.28
N ARG A 70 14.40 -5.34 -12.55
CA ARG A 70 15.14 -6.05 -13.60
C ARG A 70 16.48 -5.40 -13.93
N SER A 71 16.62 -4.10 -13.63
CA SER A 71 17.85 -3.36 -13.81
C SER A 71 18.75 -3.41 -12.56
N SER A 72 18.26 -3.98 -11.45
CA SER A 72 19.05 -4.12 -10.23
C SER A 72 20.34 -4.88 -10.52
N PRO A 73 21.52 -4.35 -10.14
CA PRO A 73 22.79 -5.05 -10.29
C PRO A 73 22.78 -6.39 -9.52
N ASP A 74 21.94 -6.52 -8.50
CA ASP A 74 21.81 -7.76 -7.72
C ASP A 74 21.05 -8.84 -8.49
N LEU A 75 20.07 -8.49 -9.33
CA LEU A 75 19.40 -9.46 -10.20
C LEU A 75 20.34 -9.96 -11.31
N LYS A 76 21.15 -9.07 -11.90
CA LYS A 76 22.18 -9.47 -12.88
C LYS A 76 23.21 -10.42 -12.26
N LYS A 77 23.56 -10.22 -10.99
CA LYS A 77 24.44 -11.15 -10.23
C LYS A 77 23.75 -12.49 -9.95
N LEU A 78 22.47 -12.49 -9.56
CA LEU A 78 21.69 -13.71 -9.33
C LEU A 78 21.51 -14.53 -10.61
N LEU A 79 21.19 -13.89 -11.74
CA LEU A 79 21.04 -14.57 -13.04
C LEU A 79 22.36 -15.12 -13.58
N LYS A 80 23.49 -14.42 -13.35
CA LYS A 80 24.84 -14.93 -13.70
C LYS A 80 25.30 -16.11 -12.87
N LYS A 81 24.72 -16.33 -11.68
CA LYS A 81 25.11 -17.41 -10.76
C LYS A 81 24.35 -18.72 -11.05
N VAL A 82 23.26 -18.64 -11.81
CA VAL A 82 22.41 -19.77 -12.20
C VAL A 82 22.82 -20.34 -13.57
N ILE A 83 23.66 -19.62 -14.32
CA ILE A 83 24.26 -20.06 -15.59
C ILE A 83 25.70 -20.51 -15.35
#